data_AF-A0A1V9XRD5-F1
#
_entry.id   AF-A0A1V9XRD5-F1
#
_cell.length_a   1.000
_cell.length_b   1.000
_cell.length_c   1.000
_cell.angle_alpha   90.00
_cell.angle_beta   90.00
_cell.angle_gamma   90.00
#
_symmetry.space_group_name_H-M   'P 1'
#
loop_
_entity.id
_entity.type
_entity.pdbx_description
1 polymer ?
#
loop_
_entity_poly.entity_id
_entity_poly.type
_entity_poly.pdbx_seq_one_letter_code
_entity_poly.pdbx_strand_id
1 'polypeptide(L)' 'CYLHPEYTGPCLGPKPAEKQVRQFTDEQLRSSQGIINLQYGTNRGATQSGQNFGLTRHM' A
#
# COMPACT_ATOMS: atom_id res chain seq x y z
N CYS A 1 6.71 -19.60 10.55
CA CYS A 1 8.02 -18.95 10.72
C CYS A 1 7.86 -17.70 11.61
N TYR A 2 7.19 -16.61 11.17
CA TYR A 2 6.98 -15.42 12.03
C TYR A 2 5.59 -15.31 12.69
N LEU A 3 4.53 -15.79 12.03
CA LEU A 3 3.15 -15.82 12.56
C LEU A 3 2.59 -17.24 12.69
N HIS A 4 3.41 -18.24 12.35
CA HIS A 4 3.06 -19.66 12.29
C HIS A 4 4.08 -20.45 13.13
N PRO A 5 3.75 -20.78 14.39
CA PRO A 5 4.62 -21.55 15.29
C PRO A 5 4.93 -22.97 14.80
N GLU A 6 4.06 -23.55 13.97
CA GLU A 6 4.11 -24.91 13.45
C GLU A 6 5.14 -25.13 12.33
N TYR A 7 5.71 -24.05 11.79
CA TYR A 7 6.61 -24.12 10.64
C TYR A 7 8.06 -24.35 11.08
N THR A 8 8.66 -25.44 10.61
CA THR A 8 10.02 -25.90 10.98
C THR A 8 11.12 -25.54 9.98
N GLY A 9 10.77 -24.90 8.85
CA GLY A 9 11.74 -24.44 7.84
C GLY A 9 12.41 -23.11 8.20
N PRO A 10 13.45 -22.69 7.44
CA PRO A 10 14.11 -21.41 7.66
C PRO A 10 13.16 -20.24 7.38
N CYS A 11 13.23 -19.18 8.20
CA CYS A 11 12.51 -17.95 7.91
C CYS A 11 13.15 -17.22 6.73
N LEU A 12 12.36 -17.02 5.67
CA LEU A 12 12.78 -16.27 4.49
C LEU A 12 12.38 -14.81 4.63
N GLY A 13 13.36 -13.91 4.62
CA GLY A 13 13.15 -12.47 4.64
C GLY A 13 13.08 -11.83 6.03
N PRO A 14 13.06 -10.49 6.09
CA PRO A 14 13.05 -9.73 7.34
C PRO A 14 11.74 -9.92 8.13
N LYS A 15 11.82 -9.76 9.45
CA LYS A 15 10.66 -9.84 10.34
C LYS A 15 9.59 -8.81 9.90
N PRO A 16 8.30 -9.19 9.83
CA PRO A 16 7.23 -8.24 9.58
C PRO A 16 7.25 -7.10 10.60
N ALA A 17 7.07 -5.86 10.12
CA ALA A 17 6.93 -4.71 10.99
C ALA A 17 5.64 -4.79 11.82
N GLU A 18 5.70 -4.32 13.06
CA GLU A 18 4.54 -4.29 13.95
C GLU A 18 3.58 -3.17 13.54
N LYS A 19 2.27 -3.39 13.73
CA LYS A 19 1.24 -2.42 13.36
C LYS A 19 1.37 -1.18 14.23
N GLN A 20 1.86 -0.07 13.68
CA GLN A 20 1.81 1.23 14.35
C GLN A 20 0.48 1.92 14.07
N VAL A 21 -0.50 1.74 14.96
CA VAL A 21 -1.75 2.51 14.90
C VAL A 21 -1.48 3.91 15.44
N ARG A 22 -1.47 4.90 14.54
CA ARG A 22 -1.42 6.31 14.92
C ARG A 22 -2.85 6.81 15.07
N GLN A 23 -3.15 7.41 16.22
CA GLN A 23 -4.41 8.09 16.46
C GLN A 23 -4.24 9.56 16.06
N PHE A 24 -5.13 10.04 15.20
CA PHE A 24 -5.19 11.43 14.80
C PHE A 24 -6.33 12.12 15.53
N THR A 25 -6.15 13.39 15.85
CA THR A 25 -7.24 14.21 16.42
C THR A 25 -8.32 14.48 15.37
N ASP A 26 -9.54 14.73 15.83
CA ASP A 26 -10.66 15.06 14.93
C ASP A 26 -10.38 16.29 14.06
N GLU A 27 -9.63 17.25 14.58
CA GLU A 27 -9.19 18.45 13.85
C GLU A 27 -8.22 18.09 12.71
N GLN A 28 -7.26 17.18 12.95
CA GLN A 28 -6.34 16.68 11.93
C GLN A 28 -7.06 15.85 10.86
N LEU A 29 -8.08 15.07 11.24
CA LEU A 29 -8.90 14.35 10.28
C LEU A 29 -9.72 15.30 9.41
N ARG A 30 -10.33 16.33 10.01
CA ARG A 30 -11.10 17.37 9.30
C ARG A 30 -10.24 18.22 8.37
N SER A 31 -9.03 18.59 8.77
CA SER A 31 -8.12 19.37 7.91
C SER A 31 -7.75 18.63 6.63
N SER A 32 -7.75 17.29 6.65
CA SER A 32 -7.51 16.46 5.47
C SER A 32 -8.70 16.37 4.49
N GLN A 33 -9.93 16.68 4.93
CA GLN A 33 -11.14 16.57 4.10
C GLN A 33 -11.16 17.52 2.90
N GLY A 34 -10.43 18.64 2.98
CA GLY A 34 -10.27 19.59 1.87
C GLY A 34 -9.06 19.32 0.97
N ILE A 35 -8.21 18.36 1.33
CA ILE A 35 -6.99 18.04 0.57
C ILE A 35 -7.35 17.01 -0.51
N ILE A 36 -7.67 17.51 -1.70
CA ILE A 36 -7.90 16.67 -2.88
C ILE A 36 -6.53 16.30 -3.45
N ASN A 37 -5.98 15.15 -3.04
CA ASN A 37 -4.85 14.56 -3.75
C ASN A 37 -5.34 14.10 -5.12
N LEU A 38 -4.56 14.42 -6.17
CA LEU A 38 -4.86 14.24 -7.60
C LEU A 38 -5.11 12.79 -8.06
N GLN A 39 -5.28 11.84 -7.14
CA GLN A 39 -5.53 10.44 -7.43
C GLN A 39 -6.45 9.75 -6.41
N TYR A 40 -7.46 10.43 -5.84
CA TYR A 40 -8.55 9.74 -5.13
C TYR A 40 -9.57 9.11 -6.11
N GLY A 41 -9.06 8.41 -7.12
CA GLY A 41 -9.86 7.54 -7.97
C GLY A 41 -10.32 6.33 -7.16
N THR A 42 -11.53 5.86 -7.41
CA THR A 42 -12.08 4.70 -6.68
C THR A 42 -11.17 3.48 -6.88
N ASN A 43 -10.77 2.81 -5.79
CA ASN A 43 -9.96 1.59 -5.84
C ASN A 43 -10.68 0.42 -6.55
N ARG A 44 -11.99 0.53 -6.79
CA ARG A 44 -12.84 -0.51 -7.38
C ARG A 44 -12.78 -0.59 -8.91
N GLY A 45 -11.98 0.25 -9.55
CA GLY A 45 -11.73 0.22 -10.99
C GLY A 45 -10.41 0.86 -11.42
N ALA A 46 -9.56 1.25 -10.47
CA ALA A 46 -8.21 1.74 -10.75
C ALA A 46 -7.30 0.56 -11.13
N THR A 47 -7.58 -0.08 -12.26
CA THR A 47 -6.57 -0.91 -12.93
C THR A 47 -5.56 0.05 -13.53
N GLN A 48 -4.29 -0.14 -13.20
CA GLN A 48 -3.15 0.47 -13.88
C GLN A 48 -3.00 -0.11 -15.30
N SER A 49 -4.10 -0.29 -16.01
CA SER A 49 -4.14 -0.74 -17.39
C SER A 49 -3.73 0.42 -18.28
N GLY A 50 -2.49 0.38 -18.77
CA GLY A 50 -1.97 1.37 -19.71
C GLY A 50 -0.81 2.24 -19.20
N GLN A 51 -0.26 1.98 -17.99
CA GLN A 51 1.04 2.58 -17.66
C GLN A 51 2.13 1.88 -18.45
N ASN A 52 2.60 2.54 -19.51
CA ASN A 52 3.75 2.13 -20.29
C ASN A 52 4.94 3.02 -19.90
N PHE A 53 5.85 2.49 -19.06
CA PHE A 53 7.15 3.11 -18.81
C PHE A 53 8.17 2.51 -19.77
N GLY A 54 8.17 2.97 -21.02
CA GLY A 54 9.19 2.59 -22.00
C GLY A 54 8.76 2.72 -23.46
N LEU A 55 9.74 2.91 -24.34
CA LEU A 55 9.54 2.84 -25.79
C LEU A 55 9.15 1.42 -26.18
N THR A 56 8.00 1.27 -26.81
CA THR A 56 7.51 0.00 -27.38
C THR A 56 8.52 -0.50 -28.41
N ARG A 57 9.15 -1.66 -28.18
CA ARG A 57 10.04 -2.28 -29.18
C ARG A 57 9.15 -2.91 -30.26
N HIS A 58 9.29 -2.44 -31.49
CA HIS A 58 8.71 -3.07 -32.68
C HIS A 58 9.44 -4.40 -32.95
N MET A 59 8.69 -5.47 -33.22
CA MET A 59 9.18 -6.62 -33.99
C MET A 59 8.59 -6.57 -35.39
#